data_AF-A0A565ASG4-F1
#
_entry.id   AF-A0A565ASG4-F1
#
_cell.length_a   1.000
_cell.length_b   1.000
_cell.length_c   1.000
_cell.angle_alpha   90.00
_cell.angle_beta   90.00
_cell.angle_gamma   90.00
#
_symmetry.space_group_name_H-M   'P 1'
#
loop_
_entity.id
_entity.type
_entity.pdbx_description
1 polymer ?
#
loop_
_entity_poly.entity_id
_entity_poly.type
_entity_poly.pdbx_seq_one_letter_code
_entity_poly.pdbx_strand_id
1 'polypeptide(L)'
;MLGMKNLAEVKDKVLDKLAAAAVPSESLENTKQFLEGVIKDFAGAAHGMTKDALHRIKTHLADILPSVSPAVTGKIVDDAEKEAINGEEEDERDSEETSGDEVAGKLPYVAPTSSFFGSLAKPFSKL
;
A
#
# COMPACT_ATOMS: atom_id res chain seq x y z
N MET A 1 9.54 0.64 14.85
CA MET A 1 10.61 -0.05 14.10
C MET A 1 10.14 -1.49 13.88
N LEU A 2 9.95 -1.93 12.63
CA LEU A 2 9.23 -3.16 12.28
C LEU A 2 10.16 -4.39 12.25
N GLY A 3 10.01 -5.31 13.21
CA GLY A 3 10.93 -6.45 13.39
C GLY A 3 10.43 -7.77 12.82
N MET A 4 11.31 -8.78 12.80
CA MET A 4 10.97 -10.14 12.34
C MET A 4 9.77 -10.75 13.08
N LYS A 5 9.62 -10.42 14.37
CA LYS A 5 8.45 -10.84 15.17
C LYS A 5 7.15 -10.28 14.60
N ASN A 6 7.17 -9.02 14.17
CA ASN A 6 6.01 -8.36 13.55
C ASN A 6 5.69 -8.98 12.19
N LEU A 7 6.70 -9.41 11.41
CA LEU A 7 6.46 -10.07 10.11
C LEU A 7 5.76 -11.43 10.28
N ALA A 8 6.12 -12.17 11.34
CA ALA A 8 5.44 -13.41 11.69
C ALA A 8 3.97 -13.15 12.11
N GLU A 9 3.73 -12.09 12.90
CA GLU A 9 2.38 -11.66 13.27
C GLU A 9 1.55 -11.19 12.06
N VAL A 10 2.16 -10.45 11.12
CA VAL A 10 1.51 -10.07 9.85
C VAL A 10 1.09 -11.31 9.07
N LYS A 11 1.93 -12.34 9.00
CA LYS A 11 1.58 -13.61 8.33
C LYS A 11 0.35 -14.26 8.96
N ASP A 12 0.30 -14.37 10.29
CA ASP A 12 -0.86 -14.96 10.97
C ASP A 12 -2.14 -14.15 10.71
N LYS A 13 -2.08 -12.81 10.82
CA LYS A 13 -3.21 -11.91 10.57
C LYS A 13 -3.70 -11.91 9.12
N VAL A 14 -2.78 -11.94 8.15
CA VAL A 14 -3.14 -12.03 6.73
C VAL A 14 -3.87 -13.34 6.45
N LEU A 15 -3.42 -14.46 7.03
CA LEU A 15 -4.10 -15.75 6.88
C LEU A 15 -5.48 -15.75 7.51
N ASP A 16 -5.65 -15.18 8.70
CA ASP A 16 -6.95 -15.09 9.37
C ASP A 16 -7.94 -14.24 8.56
N LYS A 17 -7.51 -13.08 8.05
CA LYS A 17 -8.36 -12.20 7.23
C LYS A 17 -8.70 -12.80 5.87
N LEU A 18 -7.77 -13.52 5.25
CA LEU A 18 -8.03 -14.26 4.01
C LEU A 18 -8.99 -15.43 4.23
N ALA A 19 -8.87 -16.14 5.35
CA ALA A 19 -9.84 -17.17 5.71
C ALA A 19 -11.24 -16.57 5.93
N ALA A 20 -11.34 -15.40 6.57
CA ALA A 20 -12.59 -14.66 6.73
C ALA A 20 -13.18 -14.15 5.40
N ALA A 21 -12.33 -13.84 4.41
CA ALA A 21 -12.73 -13.44 3.06
C ALA A 21 -13.22 -14.61 2.17
N ALA A 22 -13.43 -15.80 2.75
CA ALA A 22 -13.92 -17.00 2.06
C ALA A 22 -13.07 -17.42 0.85
N VAL A 23 -11.76 -17.23 0.94
CA VAL A 23 -10.80 -17.60 -0.10
C VAL A 23 -10.67 -19.13 -0.17
N PRO A 24 -10.52 -19.73 -1.37
CA PRO A 24 -10.31 -21.16 -1.51
C PRO A 24 -9.11 -21.68 -0.69
N SER A 25 -9.26 -22.85 -0.08
CA SER A 25 -8.25 -23.45 0.81
C SER A 25 -6.90 -23.68 0.13
N GLU A 26 -6.92 -24.02 -1.17
CA GLU A 26 -5.72 -24.21 -1.99
C GLU A 26 -4.93 -22.90 -2.12
N SER A 27 -5.63 -21.79 -2.38
CA SER A 27 -5.02 -20.48 -2.52
C SER A 27 -4.53 -19.93 -1.17
N LEU A 28 -5.23 -20.26 -0.08
CA LEU A 28 -4.81 -19.96 1.29
C LEU A 28 -3.49 -20.68 1.65
N GLU A 29 -3.37 -21.97 1.33
CA GLU A 29 -2.13 -22.74 1.58
C GLU A 29 -0.96 -22.21 0.73
N ASN A 30 -1.20 -21.86 -0.53
CA ASN A 30 -0.19 -21.20 -1.38
C ASN A 30 0.27 -19.87 -0.79
N THR A 31 -0.67 -19.08 -0.26
CA THR A 31 -0.37 -17.81 0.41
C THR A 31 0.48 -18.04 1.66
N LYS A 32 0.15 -19.04 2.47
CA LYS A 32 0.93 -19.41 3.66
C LYS A 32 2.36 -19.79 3.29
N GLN A 33 2.56 -20.66 2.29
CA GLN A 33 3.89 -21.06 1.83
C GLN A 33 4.70 -19.88 1.31
N PHE A 34 4.05 -18.98 0.56
CA PHE A 34 4.68 -17.75 0.07
C PHE A 34 5.13 -16.85 1.23
N LEU A 35 4.25 -16.57 2.20
CA LEU A 35 4.58 -15.74 3.36
C LEU A 35 5.70 -16.35 4.21
N GLU A 36 5.71 -17.68 4.39
CA GLU A 36 6.82 -18.38 5.05
C GLU A 36 8.14 -18.24 4.28
N GLY A 37 8.09 -18.28 2.95
CA GLY A 37 9.24 -18.00 2.08
C GLY A 37 9.79 -16.59 2.29
N VAL A 38 8.90 -15.59 2.31
CA VAL A 38 9.28 -14.21 2.59
C VAL A 38 9.91 -14.10 3.99
N ILE A 39 9.29 -14.67 5.03
CA ILE A 39 9.87 -14.61 6.38
C ILE A 39 11.28 -15.23 6.40
N LYS A 40 11.51 -16.35 5.70
CA LYS A 40 12.84 -16.98 5.61
C LYS A 40 13.85 -16.11 4.86
N ASP A 41 13.45 -15.50 3.74
CA ASP A 41 14.31 -14.59 2.96
C ASP A 41 14.80 -13.40 3.80
N PHE A 42 13.93 -12.89 4.68
CA PHE A 42 14.22 -11.72 5.51
C PHE A 42 14.65 -12.06 6.95
N ALA A 43 14.69 -13.34 7.33
CA ALA A 43 15.05 -13.78 8.67
C ALA A 43 16.51 -13.51 9.05
N GLY A 44 17.38 -13.29 8.07
CA GLY A 44 18.77 -12.86 8.27
C GLY A 44 19.00 -11.38 7.95
N ALA A 45 17.97 -10.64 7.52
CA ALA A 45 18.10 -9.30 6.99
C ALA A 45 17.99 -8.23 8.08
N ALA A 46 18.70 -7.11 7.90
CA ALA A 46 18.62 -5.97 8.80
C ALA A 46 17.17 -5.41 8.84
N HIS A 47 16.77 -4.88 10.00
CA HIS A 47 15.42 -4.36 10.32
C HIS A 47 14.83 -3.35 9.33
N GLY A 48 15.62 -2.80 8.42
CA GLY A 48 15.15 -1.91 7.33
C GLY A 48 14.58 -2.65 6.12
N MET A 49 14.85 -3.95 5.97
CA MET A 49 14.37 -4.75 4.84
C MET A 49 12.95 -5.32 5.05
N THR A 50 12.40 -5.22 6.26
CA THR A 50 11.02 -5.67 6.56
C THR A 50 9.95 -4.85 5.82
N LYS A 51 10.21 -3.58 5.50
CA LYS A 51 9.32 -2.77 4.65
C LYS A 51 9.29 -3.28 3.20
N ASP A 52 10.43 -3.73 2.69
CA ASP A 52 10.53 -4.33 1.37
C ASP A 52 9.81 -5.68 1.31
N ALA A 53 9.91 -6.47 2.38
CA ALA A 53 9.15 -7.71 2.57
C ALA A 53 7.64 -7.46 2.50
N LEU A 54 7.12 -6.45 3.21
CA LEU A 54 5.69 -6.10 3.18
C LEU A 54 5.22 -5.68 1.80
N HIS A 55 6.00 -4.85 1.11
CA HIS A 55 5.70 -4.45 -0.27
C HIS A 55 5.67 -5.65 -1.23
N ARG A 56 6.62 -6.58 -1.06
CA ARG A 56 6.68 -7.84 -1.83
C ARG A 56 5.48 -8.73 -1.53
N ILE A 57 5.06 -8.81 -0.27
CA ILE A 57 3.85 -9.53 0.14
C ILE A 57 2.63 -8.93 -0.55
N LYS A 58 2.43 -7.62 -0.44
CA LYS A 58 1.28 -6.91 -1.03
C LYS A 58 1.14 -7.15 -2.53
N THR A 59 2.26 -7.10 -3.24
CA THR A 59 2.29 -7.27 -4.70
C THR A 59 1.97 -8.71 -5.11
N HIS A 60 2.64 -9.69 -4.49
CA HIS A 60 2.47 -11.10 -4.88
C HIS A 60 1.22 -11.76 -4.30
N LEU A 61 0.62 -11.21 -3.23
CA LEU A 61 -0.66 -11.73 -2.73
C LEU A 61 -1.76 -11.60 -3.80
N ALA A 62 -1.75 -10.51 -4.56
CA ALA A 62 -2.69 -10.30 -5.67
C ALA A 62 -2.49 -11.31 -6.82
N ASP A 63 -1.24 -11.73 -7.06
CA ASP A 63 -0.92 -12.76 -8.06
C ASP A 63 -1.38 -14.16 -7.62
N ILE A 64 -1.24 -14.47 -6.32
CA ILE A 64 -1.61 -15.78 -5.76
C ILE A 64 -3.14 -15.89 -5.62
N LEU A 65 -3.81 -14.77 -5.36
CA LEU A 65 -5.25 -14.69 -5.13
C LEU A 65 -5.94 -13.86 -6.21
N PRO A 66 -5.96 -14.30 -7.48
CA PRO A 66 -6.66 -13.58 -8.55
C PRO A 66 -8.19 -13.53 -8.33
N SER A 67 -8.72 -14.39 -7.45
CA SER A 67 -10.12 -14.38 -7.03
C SER A 67 -10.47 -13.22 -6.10
N VAL A 68 -9.47 -12.59 -5.49
CA VAL A 68 -9.63 -11.45 -4.57
C VAL A 68 -9.07 -10.22 -5.25
N SER A 69 -9.81 -9.12 -5.25
CA SER A 69 -9.34 -7.88 -5.88
C SER A 69 -7.99 -7.45 -5.27
N PRO A 70 -7.01 -7.00 -6.08
CA PRO A 70 -5.74 -6.45 -5.59
C PRO A 70 -5.91 -5.34 -4.55
N ALA A 71 -6.99 -4.58 -4.64
CA ALA A 71 -7.34 -3.56 -3.66
C ALA A 71 -7.70 -4.17 -2.29
N VAL A 72 -8.41 -5.30 -2.30
CA VAL A 72 -8.83 -6.02 -1.08
C VAL A 72 -7.64 -6.74 -0.45
N THR A 73 -6.82 -7.45 -1.23
CA THR A 73 -5.58 -8.07 -0.71
C THR A 73 -4.61 -7.02 -0.18
N GLY A 74 -4.52 -5.87 -0.86
CA GLY A 74 -3.72 -4.73 -0.41
C GLY A 74 -4.15 -4.22 0.96
N LYS A 75 -5.46 -4.00 1.16
CA LYS A 75 -6.02 -3.58 2.46
C LYS A 75 -5.78 -4.61 3.56
N ILE A 76 -5.94 -5.91 3.28
CA ILE A 76 -5.70 -6.98 4.26
C ILE A 76 -4.26 -6.93 4.78
N VAL A 77 -3.28 -6.74 3.89
CA VAL A 77 -1.86 -6.66 4.26
C VAL A 77 -1.58 -5.37 5.03
N ASP A 78 -2.13 -4.23 4.59
CA ASP A 78 -1.97 -2.95 5.27
C ASP A 78 -2.56 -2.98 6.70
N ASP A 79 -3.74 -3.57 6.86
CA ASP A 79 -4.37 -3.70 8.17
C ASP A 79 -3.58 -4.67 9.05
N ALA A 80 -3.10 -5.78 8.50
CA ALA A 80 -2.24 -6.71 9.23
C ALA A 80 -0.93 -6.06 9.68
N GLU A 81 -0.31 -5.23 8.84
CA GLU A 81 0.85 -4.42 9.17
C GLU A 81 0.54 -3.44 10.31
N LYS A 82 -0.52 -2.63 10.15
CA LYS A 82 -0.93 -1.65 11.17
C LYS A 82 -1.18 -2.32 12.51
N GLU A 83 -1.91 -3.43 12.52
CA GLU A 83 -2.21 -4.12 13.77
C GLU A 83 -0.98 -4.82 14.38
N ALA A 84 0.02 -5.23 13.58
CA ALA A 84 1.27 -5.81 14.09
C ALA A 84 2.25 -4.75 14.61
N ILE A 85 2.12 -3.49 14.20
CA ILE A 85 2.95 -2.39 14.68
C ILE A 85 2.29 -1.69 15.86
N ASN A 86 0.99 -1.41 15.75
CA ASN A 86 0.36 -0.38 16.56
C ASN A 86 -0.73 -0.90 17.50
N GLY A 87 -1.15 -2.17 17.38
CA GLY A 87 -2.18 -2.76 18.24
C GLY A 87 -3.46 -1.90 18.27
N GLU A 88 -4.36 -2.12 17.31
CA GLU A 88 -5.71 -1.53 17.30
C GLU A 88 -5.74 0.01 17.28
N GLU A 89 -5.27 0.64 16.19
CA GLU A 89 -5.75 1.97 15.81
C GLU A 89 -6.37 1.88 14.41
N GLU A 90 -7.70 1.76 14.39
CA GLU A 90 -8.54 1.85 13.19
C GLU A 90 -8.33 3.22 12.54
N ASP A 91 -7.48 3.27 11.51
CA ASP A 91 -7.36 4.45 10.66
C ASP A 91 -8.08 4.14 9.35
N GLU A 92 -9.40 4.40 9.38
CA GLU A 92 -10.30 4.54 8.24
C GLU A 92 -9.74 5.64 7.31
N ARG A 93 -8.73 5.31 6.50
CA ARG A 93 -8.32 6.17 5.38
C ARG A 93 -8.72 5.50 4.09
N ASP A 94 -9.97 5.80 3.76
CA ASP A 94 -10.35 6.39 2.48
C ASP A 94 -9.90 5.60 1.26
N SER A 95 -10.80 4.73 0.83
CA SER A 95 -10.90 4.32 -0.55
C SER A 95 -11.24 5.53 -1.43
N GLU A 96 -10.23 6.22 -1.96
CA GLU A 96 -10.39 6.94 -3.23
C GLU A 96 -9.80 6.09 -4.36
N GLU A 97 -10.60 5.10 -4.73
CA GLU A 97 -10.62 4.52 -6.06
C GLU A 97 -11.12 5.60 -7.03
N THR A 98 -10.22 6.26 -7.74
CA THR A 98 -10.58 7.05 -8.92
C THR A 98 -10.00 6.34 -10.14
N SER A 99 -10.77 5.41 -10.69
CA SER A 99 -10.55 4.80 -12.00
C SER A 99 -11.91 4.61 -12.70
N GLY A 100 -12.12 5.31 -13.82
CA GLY A 100 -13.23 5.13 -14.78
C GLY A 100 -14.38 6.13 -14.57
N ASP A 101 -14.45 7.25 -15.29
CA ASP A 101 -14.92 7.38 -16.68
C ASP A 101 -16.31 6.77 -16.92
N GLU A 102 -17.36 7.61 -16.93
CA GLU A 102 -18.14 7.91 -18.14
C GLU A 102 -19.37 8.78 -17.83
N VAL A 103 -19.81 9.49 -18.87
CA VAL A 103 -21.12 10.17 -19.06
C VAL A 103 -21.19 11.67 -18.71
N ALA A 104 -20.76 12.45 -19.71
CA ALA A 104 -21.53 13.51 -20.35
C ALA A 104 -22.20 14.59 -19.47
N GLY A 105 -21.62 15.79 -19.49
CA GLY A 105 -22.41 17.00 -19.26
C GLY A 105 -21.65 18.23 -18.75
N LYS A 106 -20.91 18.90 -19.64
CA LYS A 106 -20.81 20.37 -19.68
C LYS A 106 -20.12 21.06 -18.50
N LEU A 107 -18.80 21.26 -18.57
CA LEU A 107 -18.14 22.44 -17.99
C LEU A 107 -16.96 22.89 -18.88
N PRO A 108 -16.78 24.20 -19.11
CA PRO A 108 -15.80 24.70 -20.07
C PRO A 108 -14.36 24.55 -19.54
N TYR A 109 -13.52 24.02 -20.42
CA TYR A 109 -12.06 24.00 -20.36
C TYR A 109 -11.51 25.41 -20.14
N VAL A 110 -10.78 25.64 -19.05
CA VAL A 110 -9.98 26.85 -18.85
C VAL A 110 -8.52 26.42 -18.71
N ALA A 111 -7.73 26.74 -19.74
CA ALA A 111 -6.32 26.42 -19.84
C ALA A 111 -5.46 27.17 -18.80
N PRO A 112 -4.30 26.62 -18.41
CA PRO A 112 -3.33 27.30 -17.55
C PRO A 112 -2.56 28.34 -18.37
N THR A 113 -3.06 29.57 -18.41
CA THR A 113 -2.32 30.71 -18.96
C THR A 113 -2.48 31.94 -18.07
N SER A 114 -1.45 32.25 -17.27
CA SER A 114 -1.07 33.64 -16.96
C SER A 114 0.35 33.60 -16.37
N SER A 115 1.38 33.93 -17.13
CA SER A 115 1.85 35.30 -17.37
C SER A 115 2.16 36.06 -16.08
N PHE A 116 3.25 35.68 -15.40
CA PHE A 116 3.98 36.62 -14.55
C PHE A 116 4.79 37.56 -15.46
N PHE A 117 4.12 38.60 -15.96
CA PHE A 117 4.79 39.86 -16.32
C PHE A 117 5.58 40.30 -15.06
N GLY A 118 6.86 40.64 -15.12
CA GLY A 118 7.39 41.78 -15.86
C GLY A 118 8.13 42.66 -14.86
N SER A 119 9.46 42.67 -14.99
CA SER A 119 10.39 43.80 -14.81
C SER A 119 10.34 44.71 -13.57
N LEU A 120 11.57 45.03 -13.14
CA LEU A 120 12.05 46.38 -12.75
C LEU A 120 12.14 46.72 -11.26
N ALA A 121 13.28 46.41 -10.64
CA ALA A 121 13.90 47.31 -9.65
C ALA A 121 15.41 47.04 -9.54
N LYS A 122 16.24 47.94 -10.08
CA LYS A 122 17.63 48.13 -9.64
C LYS A 122 17.61 49.15 -8.49
N PRO A 123 18.14 48.87 -7.30
CA PRO A 123 18.55 49.93 -6.41
C PRO A 123 20.05 50.22 -6.61
N PHE A 124 20.35 51.49 -6.87
CA PHE A 124 21.69 52.04 -6.73
C PHE A 124 22.23 51.69 -5.34
N SER A 125 23.42 51.08 -5.26
CA SER A 125 24.24 51.12 -4.05
C SER A 125 25.62 51.63 -4.41
N LYS A 126 26.05 52.60 -3.63
CA LYS A 126 27.20 53.47 -3.79
C LYS A 126 28.21 53.05 -2.74
N LEU A 127 29.40 52.65 -3.17
CA LEU A 127 30.67 52.70 -2.44
C LEU A 127 31.81 52.35 -3.40
#